data_AF-A0ABC8V5P1-F1
#
_entry.id   AF-A0ABC8V5P1-F1
#
_cell.length_a   1.000
_cell.length_b   1.000
_cell.length_c   1.000
_cell.angle_alpha   90.00
_cell.angle_beta   90.00
_cell.angle_gamma   90.00
#
_symmetry.space_group_name_H-M   'P 1'
#
loop_
_entity.id
_entity.type
_entity.pdbx_description
1 polymer ?
#
loop_
_entity_poly.entity_id
_entity_poly.type
_entity_poly.pdbx_seq_one_letter_code
_entity_poly.pdbx_strand_id
1 'polypeptide(L)'
;MTDGVNIVIDENSFPETDELKHVEIRDVVHLIVKNKAFTNLSSKKVQLEIRDISTVQIHEQAFQQIQGNLSVLIENCSNVRMNVHAISSIQDLTITDVAQLQMEEPEQNPRANTFSTPKTPSKPCKPRTLKIKVSNSNIDQFPENFFPSSIREITITDCNVGSFRKNSIIAPNGENITIKETNIQVIESEAFTPKCGRYFKGQILLKDLNIGEIQSNAMYFSGNNFSLIDTK
;
A
#
# COMPACT_ATOMS: atom_id res chain seq x y z
N MET A 1 -24.63 -23.18 -3.17
CA MET A 1 -24.51 -21.81 -3.70
C MET A 1 -25.38 -20.94 -2.81
N THR A 2 -24.81 -20.38 -1.75
CA THR A 2 -25.50 -19.36 -0.97
C THR A 2 -25.41 -18.06 -1.77
N ASP A 3 -26.55 -17.44 -2.07
CA ASP A 3 -26.61 -16.08 -2.61
C ASP A 3 -25.87 -15.17 -1.64
N GLY A 4 -24.61 -14.90 -1.95
CA GLY A 4 -23.73 -14.07 -1.16
C GLY A 4 -24.23 -12.63 -1.14
N VAL A 5 -24.09 -11.97 0.01
CA VAL A 5 -24.30 -10.52 0.07
C VAL A 5 -23.24 -9.85 -0.81
N ASN A 6 -23.67 -8.98 -1.70
CA ASN A 6 -22.81 -8.17 -2.55
C ASN A 6 -23.03 -6.70 -2.21
N ILE A 7 -21.94 -5.97 -1.94
CA ILE A 7 -21.97 -4.56 -1.60
C ILE A 7 -21.26 -3.78 -2.70
N VAL A 8 -21.96 -2.78 -3.24
CA VAL A 8 -21.37 -1.75 -4.08
C VAL A 8 -21.50 -0.43 -3.35
N ILE A 9 -20.38 0.19 -3.00
CA ILE A 9 -20.33 1.56 -2.50
C ILE A 9 -20.12 2.45 -3.72
N ASP A 10 -21.20 3.09 -4.16
CA ASP A 10 -21.21 3.90 -5.36
C ASP A 10 -20.57 5.29 -5.14
N GLU A 11 -20.33 6.01 -6.23
CA GLU A 11 -19.78 7.36 -6.18
C GLU A 11 -20.63 8.27 -5.29
N ASN A 12 -19.99 9.09 -4.47
CA ASN A 12 -20.64 10.02 -3.55
C ASN A 12 -21.60 9.37 -2.54
N SER A 13 -21.38 8.11 -2.16
CA SER A 13 -22.13 7.46 -1.08
C SER A 13 -21.89 8.13 0.28
N PHE A 14 -20.67 8.64 0.51
CA PHE A 14 -20.25 9.31 1.74
C PHE A 14 -19.55 10.66 1.45
N PRO A 15 -20.29 11.68 1.00
CA PRO A 15 -19.72 12.99 0.74
C PRO A 15 -19.68 13.83 2.01
N GLU A 16 -18.63 14.64 2.16
CA GLU A 16 -18.51 15.73 3.14
C GLU A 16 -18.86 15.31 4.57
N THR A 17 -18.49 14.09 4.95
CA THR A 17 -18.88 13.53 6.24
C THR A 17 -17.86 13.88 7.32
N ASP A 18 -18.32 14.65 8.32
CA ASP A 18 -17.45 15.16 9.38
C ASP A 18 -17.25 14.17 10.54
N GLU A 19 -18.17 13.23 10.72
CA GLU A 19 -18.22 12.32 11.87
C GLU A 19 -17.83 10.87 11.56
N LEU A 20 -17.51 10.55 10.30
CA LEU A 20 -17.16 9.19 9.90
C LEU A 20 -15.78 8.80 10.46
N LYS A 21 -15.80 8.00 11.54
CA LYS A 21 -14.58 7.56 12.24
C LYS A 21 -14.18 6.13 11.90
N HIS A 22 -15.15 5.29 11.54
CA HIS A 22 -14.96 3.87 11.38
C HIS A 22 -15.92 3.31 10.33
N VAL A 23 -15.39 2.54 9.39
CA VAL A 23 -16.13 1.80 8.38
C VAL A 23 -15.64 0.35 8.47
N GLU A 24 -16.52 -0.56 8.86
CA GLU A 24 -16.27 -2.00 8.88
C GLU A 24 -17.15 -2.66 7.84
N ILE A 25 -16.54 -3.49 6.98
CA ILE A 25 -17.25 -4.31 6.01
C ILE A 25 -16.73 -5.73 6.18
N ARG A 26 -17.64 -6.65 6.53
CA ARG A 26 -17.32 -8.05 6.78
C ARG A 26 -18.41 -8.99 6.30
N ASP A 27 -18.08 -10.26 6.13
CA ASP A 27 -19.01 -11.35 5.80
C ASP A 27 -19.77 -11.11 4.47
N VAL A 28 -19.09 -10.51 3.50
CA VAL A 28 -19.63 -10.15 2.17
C VAL A 28 -18.91 -10.99 1.13
N VAL A 29 -19.61 -11.38 0.06
CA VAL A 29 -18.99 -12.15 -1.03
C VAL A 29 -18.25 -11.23 -1.99
N HIS A 30 -18.90 -10.17 -2.45
CA HIS A 30 -18.28 -9.17 -3.33
C HIS A 30 -18.41 -7.75 -2.77
N LEU A 31 -17.28 -7.06 -2.59
CA LEU A 31 -17.21 -5.64 -2.25
C LEU A 31 -16.61 -4.88 -3.42
N ILE A 32 -17.34 -3.88 -3.92
CA ILE A 32 -16.84 -2.92 -4.91
C ILE A 32 -16.95 -1.52 -4.30
N VAL A 33 -15.82 -0.83 -4.18
CA VAL A 33 -15.75 0.58 -3.77
C VAL A 33 -15.37 1.41 -4.98
N LYS A 34 -16.34 2.15 -5.52
CA LYS A 34 -16.14 2.95 -6.73
C LYS A 34 -15.38 4.25 -6.44
N ASN A 35 -14.93 4.90 -7.52
CA ASN A 35 -14.29 6.20 -7.50
C ASN A 35 -15.14 7.19 -6.69
N LYS A 36 -14.50 8.01 -5.84
CA LYS A 36 -15.19 9.06 -5.07
C LYS A 36 -16.32 8.53 -4.17
N ALA A 37 -16.30 7.25 -3.78
CA ALA A 37 -17.25 6.70 -2.82
C ALA A 37 -17.23 7.48 -1.48
N PHE A 38 -16.02 7.86 -1.04
CA PHE A 38 -15.77 8.66 0.16
C PHE A 38 -15.02 9.94 -0.22
N THR A 39 -15.68 11.09 -0.10
CA THR A 39 -15.10 12.39 -0.50
C THR A 39 -15.17 13.41 0.61
N ASN A 40 -14.14 14.26 0.71
CA ASN A 40 -14.10 15.39 1.65
C ASN A 40 -14.34 15.02 3.12
N LEU A 41 -13.82 13.87 3.57
CA LEU A 41 -13.93 13.49 4.98
C LEU A 41 -13.07 14.42 5.84
N SER A 42 -13.70 15.18 6.73
CA SER A 42 -13.03 16.13 7.64
C SER A 42 -12.61 15.50 8.97
N SER A 43 -13.06 14.26 9.24
CA SER A 43 -12.72 13.50 10.43
C SER A 43 -11.20 13.36 10.62
N LYS A 44 -10.71 13.64 11.85
CA LYS A 44 -9.27 13.66 12.17
C LYS A 44 -8.59 12.30 12.00
N LYS A 45 -9.32 11.22 12.26
CA LYS A 45 -8.87 9.84 12.13
C LYS A 45 -10.03 8.99 11.64
N VAL A 46 -9.81 8.26 10.56
CA VAL A 46 -10.77 7.32 9.96
C VAL A 46 -10.12 5.94 9.93
N GLN A 47 -10.88 4.91 10.27
CA GLN A 47 -10.48 3.52 10.18
C GLN A 47 -11.36 2.80 9.16
N LEU A 48 -10.74 2.12 8.20
CA LEU A 48 -11.42 1.25 7.25
C LEU A 48 -10.97 -0.18 7.51
N GLU A 49 -11.92 -1.07 7.78
CA GLU A 49 -11.68 -2.49 8.00
C GLU A 49 -12.49 -3.30 6.99
N ILE A 50 -11.79 -4.13 6.22
CA ILE A 50 -12.36 -5.04 5.22
C ILE A 50 -11.92 -6.45 5.61
N ARG A 51 -12.87 -7.30 6.01
CA ARG A 51 -12.59 -8.61 6.61
C ARG A 51 -13.44 -9.71 6.00
N ASP A 52 -12.89 -10.91 5.83
CA ASP A 52 -13.68 -12.11 5.51
C ASP A 52 -14.47 -11.98 4.18
N ILE A 53 -13.84 -11.39 3.15
CA ILE A 53 -14.48 -11.13 1.83
C ILE A 53 -13.84 -11.96 0.72
N SER A 54 -14.67 -12.58 -0.13
CA SER A 54 -14.17 -13.39 -1.25
C SER A 54 -13.56 -12.54 -2.37
N THR A 55 -14.15 -11.39 -2.69
CA THR A 55 -13.63 -10.46 -3.69
C THR A 55 -13.79 -9.01 -3.26
N VAL A 56 -12.69 -8.26 -3.26
CA VAL A 56 -12.64 -6.83 -2.95
C VAL A 56 -12.07 -6.10 -4.15
N GLN A 57 -12.77 -5.07 -4.63
CA GLN A 57 -12.29 -4.17 -5.66
C GLN A 57 -12.37 -2.72 -5.17
N ILE A 58 -11.23 -2.06 -5.04
CA ILE A 58 -11.13 -0.65 -4.62
C ILE A 58 -10.58 0.16 -5.77
N HIS A 59 -11.45 0.97 -6.37
CA HIS A 59 -11.11 1.76 -7.55
C HIS A 59 -10.26 2.99 -7.20
N GLU A 60 -9.65 3.58 -8.22
CA GLU A 60 -8.91 4.84 -8.13
C GLU A 60 -9.76 5.93 -7.44
N GLN A 61 -9.13 6.71 -6.55
CA GLN A 61 -9.77 7.82 -5.83
C GLN A 61 -11.05 7.44 -5.07
N ALA A 62 -11.25 6.17 -4.71
CA ALA A 62 -12.34 5.72 -3.83
C ALA A 62 -12.42 6.54 -2.54
N PHE A 63 -11.27 6.94 -1.97
CA PHE A 63 -11.16 7.81 -0.81
C PHE A 63 -10.39 9.09 -1.16
N GLN A 64 -11.11 10.13 -1.55
CA GLN A 64 -10.55 11.38 -2.04
C GLN A 64 -10.69 12.52 -1.01
N GLN A 65 -9.66 13.37 -0.92
CA GLN A 65 -9.65 14.59 -0.08
C GLN A 65 -9.89 14.30 1.41
N ILE A 66 -9.30 13.22 1.92
CA ILE A 66 -9.34 12.88 3.34
C ILE A 66 -8.44 13.86 4.11
N GLN A 67 -9.04 14.73 4.93
CA GLN A 67 -8.30 15.74 5.68
C GLN A 67 -7.53 15.14 6.85
N GLY A 68 -8.09 14.11 7.50
CA GLY A 68 -7.45 13.39 8.62
C GLY A 68 -6.54 12.25 8.18
N ASN A 69 -6.13 11.44 9.16
CA ASN A 69 -5.36 10.22 8.91
C ASN A 69 -6.30 9.06 8.63
N LEU A 70 -5.98 8.26 7.61
CA LEU A 70 -6.72 7.04 7.30
C LEU A 70 -5.85 5.82 7.63
N SER A 71 -6.37 4.93 8.46
CA SER A 71 -5.81 3.60 8.71
C SER A 71 -6.67 2.56 8.01
N VAL A 72 -6.04 1.67 7.24
CA VAL A 72 -6.72 0.65 6.45
C VAL A 72 -6.23 -0.73 6.87
N LEU A 73 -7.19 -1.62 7.13
CA LEU A 73 -6.97 -3.04 7.37
C LEU A 73 -7.75 -3.85 6.33
N ILE A 74 -7.06 -4.73 5.62
CA ILE A 74 -7.65 -5.76 4.76
C ILE A 74 -7.16 -7.11 5.29
N GLU A 75 -8.08 -7.96 5.73
CA GLU A 75 -7.76 -9.19 6.45
C GLU A 75 -8.63 -10.36 5.95
N ASN A 76 -8.02 -11.54 5.84
CA ASN A 76 -8.71 -12.80 5.51
C ASN A 76 -9.60 -12.69 4.25
N CYS A 77 -9.03 -12.16 3.15
CA CYS A 77 -9.75 -11.97 1.89
C CYS A 77 -9.18 -12.87 0.79
N SER A 78 -10.02 -13.38 -0.12
CA SER A 78 -9.51 -14.28 -1.17
C SER A 78 -8.87 -13.52 -2.33
N ASN A 79 -9.58 -12.58 -2.94
CA ASN A 79 -9.07 -11.80 -4.07
C ASN A 79 -9.25 -10.32 -3.81
N VAL A 80 -8.15 -9.57 -3.75
CA VAL A 80 -8.16 -8.12 -3.52
C VAL A 80 -7.52 -7.43 -4.72
N ARG A 81 -8.31 -6.59 -5.40
CA ARG A 81 -7.85 -5.66 -6.42
C ARG A 81 -7.92 -4.25 -5.86
N MET A 82 -6.78 -3.59 -5.80
CA MET A 82 -6.71 -2.23 -5.27
C MET A 82 -5.87 -1.36 -6.20
N ASN A 83 -6.45 -0.26 -6.65
CA ASN A 83 -5.70 0.74 -7.36
C ASN A 83 -4.70 1.44 -6.42
N VAL A 84 -3.48 1.69 -6.89
CA VAL A 84 -2.43 2.36 -6.09
C VAL A 84 -2.79 3.79 -5.68
N HIS A 85 -3.75 4.42 -6.37
CA HIS A 85 -4.29 5.75 -6.06
C HIS A 85 -5.71 5.70 -5.50
N ALA A 86 -6.17 4.53 -5.07
CA ALA A 86 -7.50 4.36 -4.48
C ALA A 86 -7.72 5.27 -3.27
N ILE A 87 -6.67 5.52 -2.49
CA ILE A 87 -6.81 6.12 -1.17
C ILE A 87 -5.85 7.30 -1.01
N SER A 88 -6.38 8.47 -0.66
CA SER A 88 -5.58 9.63 -0.26
C SER A 88 -5.25 9.62 1.24
N SER A 89 -4.12 10.22 1.63
CA SER A 89 -3.77 10.44 3.05
C SER A 89 -3.66 9.18 3.94
N ILE A 90 -3.30 8.01 3.40
CA ILE A 90 -3.03 6.81 4.23
C ILE A 90 -1.91 7.12 5.23
N GLN A 91 -2.15 6.77 6.49
CA GLN A 91 -1.13 6.71 7.53
C GLN A 91 -0.66 5.27 7.79
N ASP A 92 -1.59 4.33 7.85
CA ASP A 92 -1.31 2.92 8.12
C ASP A 92 -2.08 2.06 7.11
N LEU A 93 -1.39 1.14 6.44
CA LEU A 93 -2.00 0.10 5.60
C LEU A 93 -1.52 -1.25 6.10
N THR A 94 -2.46 -2.10 6.50
CA THR A 94 -2.20 -3.47 6.89
C THR A 94 -3.00 -4.39 5.99
N ILE A 95 -2.31 -5.32 5.32
CA ILE A 95 -2.91 -6.36 4.50
C ILE A 95 -2.40 -7.69 5.04
N THR A 96 -3.29 -8.57 5.48
CA THR A 96 -2.90 -9.88 6.02
C THR A 96 -3.85 -10.96 5.53
N ASP A 97 -3.30 -12.15 5.31
CA ASP A 97 -4.09 -13.34 4.95
C ASP A 97 -4.92 -13.10 3.67
N VAL A 98 -4.28 -12.50 2.66
CA VAL A 98 -4.90 -12.25 1.36
C VAL A 98 -4.42 -13.27 0.34
N ALA A 99 -5.33 -14.14 -0.09
CA ALA A 99 -4.94 -15.27 -0.95
C ALA A 99 -4.38 -14.80 -2.30
N GLN A 100 -4.89 -13.71 -2.88
CA GLN A 100 -4.36 -13.04 -4.08
C GLN A 100 -4.56 -11.52 -3.96
N LEU A 101 -3.46 -10.76 -3.97
CA LEU A 101 -3.43 -9.30 -3.95
C LEU A 101 -2.90 -8.76 -5.28
N GLN A 102 -3.74 -7.99 -5.96
CA GLN A 102 -3.44 -7.33 -7.23
C GLN A 102 -3.46 -5.82 -7.02
N MET A 103 -2.31 -5.19 -7.28
CA MET A 103 -2.14 -3.75 -7.20
C MET A 103 -2.16 -3.16 -8.61
N GLU A 104 -3.20 -2.39 -8.90
CA GLU A 104 -3.47 -1.86 -10.25
C GLU A 104 -2.91 -0.46 -10.40
N GLU A 105 -2.20 -0.22 -11.51
CA GLU A 105 -1.77 1.12 -11.92
C GLU A 105 -2.99 1.99 -12.28
N PRO A 106 -2.92 3.32 -12.15
CA PRO A 106 -4.02 4.22 -12.52
C PRO A 106 -4.35 4.13 -14.02
N GLU A 107 -5.63 4.07 -14.36
CA GLU A 107 -6.10 4.01 -15.75
C GLU A 107 -5.84 5.33 -16.51
N GLN A 108 -5.76 6.47 -15.80
CA GLN A 108 -5.51 7.77 -16.42
C GLN A 108 -4.37 8.56 -15.74
N ASN A 109 -3.32 8.81 -16.53
CA ASN A 109 -2.22 9.75 -16.29
C ASN A 109 -1.21 9.36 -15.18
N PRO A 110 0.03 8.92 -15.54
CA PRO A 110 1.08 8.55 -14.58
C PRO A 110 1.63 9.72 -13.74
N ARG A 111 1.07 10.93 -13.87
CA ARG A 111 1.41 12.13 -13.07
C ARG A 111 0.35 12.50 -12.02
N ALA A 112 -0.72 11.73 -11.89
CA ALA A 112 -1.73 11.95 -10.85
C ALA A 112 -1.16 11.52 -9.48
N ASN A 113 -0.58 12.50 -8.77
CA ASN A 113 -0.05 12.44 -7.40
C ASN A 113 -0.39 11.17 -6.58
N THR A 114 0.57 10.25 -6.49
CA THR A 114 0.68 9.21 -5.44
C THR A 114 0.39 9.81 -4.07
N PHE A 115 -0.55 9.23 -3.32
CA PHE A 115 -0.88 9.53 -1.90
C PHE A 115 -0.54 10.97 -1.47
N SER A 116 -1.24 11.95 -2.02
CA SER A 116 -0.97 13.34 -1.66
C SER A 116 -1.35 13.62 -0.20
N THR A 117 -0.39 14.11 0.59
CA THR A 117 -0.67 14.67 1.93
C THR A 117 -1.41 16.00 1.78
N PRO A 118 -2.38 16.34 2.65
CA PRO A 118 -3.09 17.61 2.58
C PRO A 118 -2.12 18.80 2.69
N LYS A 119 -2.24 19.76 1.78
CA LYS A 119 -1.57 21.07 1.90
C LYS A 119 -2.34 21.94 2.90
N THR A 120 -2.23 21.66 4.19
CA THR A 120 -2.71 22.62 5.21
C THR A 120 -1.69 23.74 5.41
N PRO A 121 -2.07 25.02 5.26
CA PRO A 121 -1.23 26.14 5.66
C PRO A 121 -1.24 26.27 7.19
N SER A 122 -0.08 26.61 7.77
CA SER A 122 0.10 27.05 9.17
C SER A 122 -0.06 26.02 10.31
N LYS A 123 0.94 25.14 10.43
CA LYS A 123 1.60 24.65 11.66
C LYS A 123 2.65 23.63 11.23
N PRO A 124 3.77 23.40 11.95
CA PRO A 124 4.68 22.32 11.63
C PRO A 124 3.97 21.00 11.98
N CYS A 125 3.08 20.56 11.09
CA CYS A 125 2.50 19.24 11.15
C CYS A 125 3.67 18.30 10.91
N LYS A 126 3.97 17.44 11.90
CA LYS A 126 4.95 16.37 11.71
C LYS A 126 4.63 15.68 10.39
N PRO A 127 5.61 15.41 9.51
CA PRO A 127 5.35 14.72 8.26
C PRO A 127 4.56 13.45 8.58
N ARG A 128 3.42 13.24 7.91
CA ARG A 128 2.62 12.03 8.10
C ARG A 128 3.46 10.87 7.59
N THR A 129 3.93 10.05 8.53
CA THR A 129 4.79 8.92 8.23
C THR A 129 3.92 7.72 7.92
N LEU A 130 3.94 7.27 6.67
CA LEU A 130 3.19 6.11 6.24
C LEU A 130 3.88 4.82 6.69
N LYS A 131 3.09 3.89 7.23
CA LYS A 131 3.50 2.52 7.55
C LYS A 131 2.71 1.54 6.71
N ILE A 132 3.40 0.59 6.09
CA ILE A 132 2.77 -0.47 5.31
C ILE A 132 3.24 -1.82 5.83
N LYS A 133 2.28 -2.69 6.09
CA LYS A 133 2.51 -4.07 6.52
C LYS A 133 1.73 -5.00 5.60
N VAL A 134 2.42 -5.97 5.02
CA VAL A 134 1.80 -7.02 4.22
C VAL A 134 2.30 -8.36 4.74
N SER A 135 1.39 -9.27 5.07
CA SER A 135 1.72 -10.60 5.59
C SER A 135 0.87 -11.71 5.02
N ASN A 136 1.43 -12.93 4.92
CA ASN A 136 0.72 -14.14 4.49
C ASN A 136 -0.13 -13.90 3.23
N SER A 137 0.48 -13.37 2.17
CA SER A 137 -0.25 -12.95 0.97
C SER A 137 0.50 -13.30 -0.31
N ASN A 138 -0.24 -13.66 -1.36
CA ASN A 138 0.32 -13.77 -2.71
C ASN A 138 0.12 -12.44 -3.45
N ILE A 139 1.19 -11.89 -4.00
CA ILE A 139 1.24 -10.57 -4.60
C ILE A 139 1.79 -10.69 -6.01
N ASP A 140 1.00 -10.32 -7.02
CA ASP A 140 1.44 -10.42 -8.42
C ASP A 140 2.67 -9.53 -8.67
N GLN A 141 2.56 -8.25 -8.31
CA GLN A 141 3.66 -7.30 -8.41
C GLN A 141 3.44 -6.10 -7.48
N PHE A 142 4.54 -5.51 -7.01
CA PHE A 142 4.55 -4.12 -6.56
C PHE A 142 4.82 -3.22 -7.78
N PRO A 143 3.83 -2.44 -8.25
CA PRO A 143 3.97 -1.61 -9.44
C PRO A 143 4.94 -0.43 -9.24
N GLU A 144 5.28 0.25 -10.33
CA GLU A 144 6.13 1.43 -10.28
C GLU A 144 5.47 2.55 -9.45
N ASN A 145 6.25 3.27 -8.64
CA ASN A 145 5.80 4.35 -7.76
C ASN A 145 4.72 3.93 -6.74
N PHE A 146 4.60 2.63 -6.43
CA PHE A 146 3.61 2.13 -5.48
C PHE A 146 3.72 2.81 -4.12
N PHE A 147 4.96 2.88 -3.60
CA PHE A 147 5.21 3.45 -2.30
C PHE A 147 5.39 4.97 -2.41
N PRO A 148 4.56 5.78 -1.72
CA PRO A 148 4.68 7.23 -1.80
C PRO A 148 5.93 7.70 -1.07
N SER A 149 6.41 8.87 -1.49
CA SER A 149 7.59 9.51 -0.93
C SER A 149 7.43 10.10 0.49
N SER A 150 6.48 9.61 1.27
CA SER A 150 6.27 9.88 2.71
C SER A 150 6.33 8.62 3.58
N ILE A 151 6.73 7.48 2.98
CA ILE A 151 6.86 6.22 3.70
C ILE A 151 7.94 6.29 4.77
N ARG A 152 7.73 5.56 5.87
CA ARG A 152 8.67 5.43 6.99
C ARG A 152 9.02 3.98 7.28
N GLU A 153 8.05 3.08 7.09
CA GLU A 153 8.19 1.68 7.44
C GLU A 153 7.47 0.83 6.40
N ILE A 154 8.18 -0.12 5.81
CA ILE A 154 7.63 -1.20 4.99
C ILE A 154 7.98 -2.50 5.69
N THR A 155 6.98 -3.34 5.96
CA THR A 155 7.18 -4.71 6.43
C THR A 155 6.44 -5.66 5.50
N ILE A 156 7.18 -6.58 4.90
CA ILE A 156 6.64 -7.67 4.08
C ILE A 156 7.10 -8.97 4.72
N THR A 157 6.19 -9.89 5.01
CA THR A 157 6.51 -11.11 5.76
C THR A 157 5.69 -12.29 5.29
N ASP A 158 6.33 -13.44 5.07
CA ASP A 158 5.63 -14.67 4.69
C ASP A 158 4.76 -14.47 3.44
N CYS A 159 5.29 -13.78 2.45
CA CYS A 159 4.59 -13.51 1.20
C CYS A 159 5.16 -14.32 0.04
N ASN A 160 4.40 -14.40 -1.04
CA ASN A 160 4.89 -14.79 -2.35
C ASN A 160 4.71 -13.60 -3.29
N VAL A 161 5.81 -13.04 -3.79
CA VAL A 161 5.83 -11.83 -4.60
C VAL A 161 6.32 -12.20 -6.00
N GLY A 162 5.52 -11.93 -7.02
CA GLY A 162 5.96 -12.08 -8.40
C GLY A 162 7.10 -11.11 -8.71
N SER A 163 6.83 -9.80 -8.67
CA SER A 163 7.91 -8.82 -8.93
C SER A 163 7.88 -7.58 -8.05
N PHE A 164 9.08 -7.06 -7.75
CA PHE A 164 9.27 -5.65 -7.42
C PHE A 164 9.63 -4.92 -8.70
N ARG A 165 8.70 -4.11 -9.22
CA ARG A 165 8.91 -3.37 -10.47
C ARG A 165 9.89 -2.22 -10.27
N LYS A 166 10.43 -1.70 -11.37
CA LYS A 166 11.22 -0.46 -11.39
C LYS A 166 10.55 0.63 -10.54
N ASN A 167 11.33 1.28 -9.69
CA ASN A 167 10.89 2.37 -8.80
C ASN A 167 9.69 2.00 -7.92
N SER A 168 9.45 0.72 -7.65
CA SER A 168 8.37 0.31 -6.75
C SER A 168 8.58 0.89 -5.37
N ILE A 169 9.81 0.81 -4.84
CA ILE A 169 10.22 1.37 -3.56
C ILE A 169 11.12 2.60 -3.80
N ILE A 170 10.52 3.79 -3.67
CA ILE A 170 11.24 5.07 -3.62
C ILE A 170 11.27 5.57 -2.18
N ALA A 171 12.41 5.43 -1.51
CA ALA A 171 12.51 5.78 -0.09
C ALA A 171 13.09 7.20 0.12
N PRO A 172 12.35 8.12 0.76
CA PRO A 172 12.72 9.51 0.99
C PRO A 172 13.61 9.76 2.25
N ASN A 173 14.74 9.07 2.41
CA ASN A 173 15.68 9.17 3.55
C ASN A 173 15.15 8.71 4.93
N GLY A 174 15.66 7.58 5.41
CA GLY A 174 15.54 7.17 6.82
C GLY A 174 14.49 6.09 7.10
N GLU A 175 14.03 5.41 6.05
CA GLU A 175 12.98 4.41 6.08
C GLU A 175 13.51 3.05 6.51
N ASN A 176 12.70 2.33 7.28
CA ASN A 176 12.98 0.94 7.60
C ASN A 176 12.20 0.04 6.66
N ILE A 177 12.91 -0.77 5.89
CA ILE A 177 12.34 -1.77 5.00
C ILE A 177 12.74 -3.12 5.57
N THR A 178 11.76 -3.92 5.91
CA THR A 178 11.96 -5.30 6.36
C THR A 178 11.17 -6.22 5.45
N ILE A 179 11.88 -7.10 4.75
CA ILE A 179 11.28 -8.18 3.97
C ILE A 179 11.84 -9.47 4.55
N LYS A 180 10.95 -10.34 5.02
CA LYS A 180 11.36 -11.60 5.62
C LYS A 180 10.51 -12.79 5.23
N GLU A 181 11.09 -13.98 5.24
CA GLU A 181 10.37 -15.24 5.04
C GLU A 181 9.57 -15.25 3.72
N THR A 182 10.04 -14.53 2.70
CA THR A 182 9.24 -14.20 1.50
C THR A 182 9.88 -14.80 0.26
N ASN A 183 9.05 -15.41 -0.60
CA ASN A 183 9.46 -15.83 -1.93
C ASN A 183 9.31 -14.65 -2.90
N ILE A 184 10.33 -14.36 -3.69
CA ILE A 184 10.34 -13.26 -4.66
C ILE A 184 10.78 -13.83 -6.01
N GLN A 185 9.99 -13.73 -7.07
CA GLN A 185 10.43 -14.24 -8.37
C GLN A 185 11.46 -13.31 -9.00
N VAL A 186 11.18 -12.00 -9.08
CA VAL A 186 12.08 -11.03 -9.73
C VAL A 186 12.16 -9.71 -8.96
N ILE A 187 13.37 -9.21 -8.79
CA ILE A 187 13.62 -7.81 -8.43
C ILE A 187 14.16 -7.08 -9.66
N GLU A 188 13.35 -6.19 -10.23
CA GLU A 188 13.71 -5.46 -11.44
C GLU A 188 14.81 -4.41 -11.20
N SER A 189 15.44 -3.99 -12.29
CA SER A 189 16.39 -2.87 -12.29
C SER A 189 15.74 -1.62 -11.70
N GLU A 190 16.46 -0.91 -10.82
CA GLU A 190 15.96 0.28 -10.12
C GLU A 190 14.72 0.04 -9.23
N ALA A 191 14.42 -1.19 -8.80
CA ALA A 191 13.27 -1.46 -7.92
C ALA A 191 13.37 -0.75 -6.56
N PHE A 192 14.58 -0.67 -5.99
CA PHE A 192 14.85 0.03 -4.73
C PHE A 192 15.72 1.25 -4.99
N THR A 193 15.07 2.41 -5.15
CA THR A 193 15.75 3.67 -5.46
C THR A 193 15.65 4.68 -4.31
N PRO A 194 16.75 5.36 -3.97
CA PRO A 194 16.72 6.46 -3.02
C PRO A 194 16.23 7.74 -3.70
N LYS A 195 15.46 8.56 -2.98
CA LYS A 195 14.98 9.84 -3.52
C LYS A 195 16.14 10.84 -3.70
N CYS A 196 16.24 11.41 -4.90
CA CYS A 196 17.14 12.52 -5.26
C CYS A 196 18.65 12.23 -5.16
N GLY A 197 19.11 11.07 -5.65
CA GLY A 197 20.55 10.76 -5.73
C GLY A 197 21.26 10.71 -4.37
N ARG A 198 20.49 10.69 -3.29
CA ARG A 198 20.97 10.40 -1.93
C ARG A 198 20.99 8.90 -1.76
N TYR A 199 21.36 8.45 -0.58
CA TYR A 199 21.40 7.03 -0.26
C TYR A 199 20.41 6.71 0.86
N PHE A 200 19.98 5.45 0.94
CA PHE A 200 19.16 4.98 2.05
C PHE A 200 19.87 5.22 3.38
N LYS A 201 19.22 5.96 4.28
CA LYS A 201 19.73 6.24 5.63
C LYS A 201 19.15 5.30 6.69
N GLY A 202 17.97 4.73 6.44
CA GLY A 202 17.35 3.77 7.34
C GLY A 202 17.89 2.35 7.13
N GLN A 203 17.24 1.37 7.75
CA GLN A 203 17.65 -0.02 7.66
C GLN A 203 16.89 -0.76 6.55
N ILE A 204 17.62 -1.54 5.75
CA ILE A 204 17.03 -2.52 4.86
C ILE A 204 17.46 -3.90 5.34
N LEU A 205 16.48 -4.65 5.83
CA LEU A 205 16.64 -6.01 6.30
C LEU A 205 15.92 -6.95 5.34
N LEU A 206 16.70 -7.74 4.62
CA LEU A 206 16.26 -8.83 3.75
C LEU A 206 16.68 -10.14 4.41
N LYS A 207 15.73 -10.92 4.93
CA LYS A 207 16.02 -12.10 5.75
C LYS A 207 15.20 -13.32 5.34
N ASP A 208 15.80 -14.50 5.27
CA ASP A 208 15.07 -15.74 4.94
C ASP A 208 14.28 -15.62 3.62
N LEU A 209 14.88 -15.01 2.59
CA LEU A 209 14.25 -14.83 1.29
C LEU A 209 14.60 -15.97 0.33
N ASN A 210 13.71 -16.26 -0.60
CA ASN A 210 13.97 -17.13 -1.74
C ASN A 210 13.77 -16.29 -3.00
N ILE A 211 14.88 -15.90 -3.66
CA ILE A 211 14.85 -14.94 -4.76
C ILE A 211 15.22 -15.62 -6.07
N GLY A 212 14.31 -15.60 -7.04
CA GLY A 212 14.55 -16.19 -8.37
C GLY A 212 15.58 -15.40 -9.18
N GLU A 213 15.38 -14.10 -9.33
CA GLU A 213 16.27 -13.21 -10.11
C GLU A 213 16.40 -11.83 -9.45
N ILE A 214 17.64 -11.31 -9.42
CA ILE A 214 17.94 -9.90 -9.12
C ILE A 214 18.58 -9.28 -10.35
N GLN A 215 17.91 -8.32 -10.96
CA GLN A 215 18.42 -7.64 -12.14
C GLN A 215 19.55 -6.68 -11.81
N SER A 216 20.31 -6.30 -12.84
CA SER A 216 21.39 -5.32 -12.71
C SER A 216 20.86 -3.98 -12.18
N ASN A 217 21.56 -3.40 -11.21
CA ASN A 217 21.15 -2.14 -10.58
C ASN A 217 19.76 -2.17 -9.93
N ALA A 218 19.28 -3.36 -9.52
CA ALA A 218 18.01 -3.51 -8.82
C ALA A 218 17.90 -2.66 -7.54
N MET A 219 19.04 -2.43 -6.88
CA MET A 219 19.08 -1.77 -5.59
C MET A 219 20.26 -0.81 -5.47
N TYR A 220 20.00 0.43 -5.03
CA TYR A 220 21.02 1.44 -4.80
C TYR A 220 21.14 1.78 -3.32
N PHE A 221 22.26 1.45 -2.68
CA PHE A 221 22.49 1.71 -1.27
C PHE A 221 23.79 2.49 -1.04
N SER A 222 23.88 3.30 0.02
CA SER A 222 25.17 3.59 0.65
C SER A 222 25.08 3.38 2.15
N GLY A 223 26.21 3.00 2.73
CA GLY A 223 26.39 2.87 4.16
C GLY A 223 26.20 1.44 4.64
N ASN A 224 26.27 1.27 5.96
CA ASN A 224 26.37 -0.03 6.62
C ASN A 224 25.00 -0.64 6.99
N ASN A 225 23.89 -0.14 6.44
CA ASN A 225 22.53 -0.45 6.91
C ASN A 225 21.75 -1.44 6.02
N PHE A 226 22.45 -2.20 5.19
CA PHE A 226 21.89 -3.29 4.40
C PHE A 226 22.29 -4.62 5.01
N SER A 227 21.32 -5.49 5.25
CA SER A 227 21.56 -6.86 5.72
C SER A 227 20.79 -7.83 4.84
N LEU A 228 21.54 -8.71 4.17
CA LEU A 228 21.03 -9.87 3.45
C LEU A 228 21.42 -11.11 4.27
N ILE A 229 20.44 -11.80 4.83
CA ILE A 229 20.64 -12.89 5.78
C ILE A 229 19.85 -14.12 5.31
N ASP A 230 20.50 -15.28 5.31
CA ASP A 230 19.87 -16.59 5.05
C ASP A 230 18.99 -16.63 3.79
N THR A 231 19.38 -15.87 2.76
CA THR A 231 18.66 -15.76 1.49
C THR A 231 19.21 -16.76 0.48
N LYS A 232 18.32 -17.49 -0.19
CA LYS A 232 18.62 -18.52 -1.19
C LYS A 232 18.24 -18.07 -2.60
#